data_AF-A0A4C1Z5N1-F1
#
_entry.id   AF-A0A4C1Z5N1-F1
#
_cell.length_a   1.000
_cell.length_b   1.000
_cell.length_c   1.000
_cell.angle_alpha   90.00
_cell.angle_beta   90.00
_cell.angle_gamma   90.00
#
_symmetry.space_group_name_H-M   'P 1'
#
loop_
_entity.id
_entity.type
_entity.pdbx_description
1 polymer ?
#
loop_
_entity_poly.entity_id
_entity_poly.type
_entity_poly.pdbx_seq_one_letter_code
_entity_poly.pdbx_strand_id
1 'polypeptide(L)'
;MRLFNFLSKKVGDLTIKYSNLPESYVKRSYEQIYWKNPVGYPQYPKAVIARRKYRFTTNRPWSFQFRLQNELNTLRKKVFLEPVGEWIIFRGDRVEVMVGRDKGKQGIVSQVIQERNWVIVEGLNTHHRILAKDKNFPGLTVKSEAPLLVTTDVKLVDPETLKPTEAEWRYTEEGEKVRVSKATSRIIPIPKMAEETYDYKTKNAYVENEKDTKADKVTEITFEPKLKTFEMDIMDSMGITEDRIPAKSFWY
;
A
#
# COMPACT_ATOMS: atom_id res chain seq x y z
N MET A 1 -2.99 13.41 15.80
CA MET A 1 -2.56 12.02 15.50
C MET A 1 -2.36 11.71 14.01
N ARG A 2 -3.09 12.33 13.05
CA ARG A 2 -3.00 11.95 11.61
C ARG A 2 -1.63 12.21 10.93
N LEU A 3 -0.97 13.32 11.26
CA LEU A 3 0.39 13.64 10.75
C LEU A 3 1.46 12.62 11.16
N PHE A 4 1.35 12.05 12.36
CA PHE A 4 2.33 11.08 12.86
C PHE A 4 2.24 9.74 12.12
N ASN A 5 1.04 9.31 11.75
CA ASN A 5 0.86 8.10 10.94
C ASN A 5 1.43 8.26 9.53
N PHE A 6 1.26 9.44 8.91
CA PHE A 6 1.86 9.73 7.61
C PHE A 6 3.40 9.77 7.67
N LEU A 7 3.97 10.36 8.73
CA LEU A 7 5.42 10.48 8.89
C LEU A 7 6.11 9.17 9.33
N SER A 8 5.38 8.28 10.01
CA SER A 8 5.93 7.02 10.53
C SER A 8 5.88 5.88 9.51
N LYS A 9 4.89 5.88 8.60
CA LYS A 9 4.76 4.86 7.55
C LYS A 9 5.63 5.21 6.35
N LYS A 10 6.40 4.22 5.86
CA LYS A 10 7.22 4.36 4.64
C LYS A 10 6.43 4.10 3.36
N VAL A 11 5.45 3.20 3.43
CA VAL A 11 4.58 2.78 2.33
C VAL A 11 3.17 3.23 2.67
N GLY A 12 2.45 3.75 1.67
CA GLY A 12 1.10 4.26 1.85
C GLY A 12 0.07 3.15 2.01
N ASP A 13 -1.02 3.45 2.73
CA ASP A 13 -2.09 2.51 3.01
C ASP A 13 -2.76 1.98 1.73
N LEU A 14 -2.91 2.81 0.69
CA LEU A 14 -3.48 2.37 -0.59
C LEU A 14 -2.56 1.41 -1.33
N THR A 15 -1.24 1.64 -1.26
CA THR A 15 -0.26 0.73 -1.84
C THR A 15 -0.32 -0.65 -1.17
N ILE A 16 -0.48 -0.67 0.16
CA ILE A 16 -0.62 -1.91 0.94
C ILE A 16 -1.95 -2.61 0.63
N LYS A 17 -3.08 -1.89 0.69
CA LYS A 17 -4.41 -2.44 0.39
C LYS A 17 -4.47 -3.06 -1.00
N TYR A 18 -3.93 -2.36 -2.00
CA TYR A 18 -3.88 -2.84 -3.37
C TYR A 18 -3.06 -4.14 -3.52
N SER A 19 -1.99 -4.30 -2.73
CA SER A 19 -1.11 -5.48 -2.82
C SER A 19 -1.82 -6.79 -2.47
N ASN A 20 -2.88 -6.74 -1.66
CA ASN A 20 -3.50 -7.92 -1.02
C ASN A 20 -2.52 -8.77 -0.21
N LEU A 21 -1.38 -8.19 0.20
CA LEU A 21 -0.35 -8.86 1.00
C LEU A 21 -0.37 -8.32 2.43
N PRO A 22 -0.02 -9.14 3.44
CA PRO A 22 0.16 -8.65 4.80
C PRO A 22 1.16 -7.49 4.84
N GLU A 23 0.87 -6.44 5.60
CA GLU A 23 1.76 -5.28 5.75
C GLU A 23 3.17 -5.70 6.18
N SER A 24 3.27 -6.72 7.05
CA SER A 24 4.54 -7.30 7.48
C SER A 24 5.33 -7.95 6.34
N TYR A 25 4.66 -8.57 5.37
CA TYR A 25 5.29 -9.13 4.17
C TYR A 25 5.76 -8.02 3.24
N VAL A 26 4.91 -7.02 2.96
CA VAL A 26 5.29 -5.87 2.14
C VAL A 26 6.51 -5.19 2.74
N LYS A 27 6.50 -4.92 4.05
CA LYS A 27 7.63 -4.36 4.79
C LYS A 27 8.90 -5.20 4.63
N ARG A 28 8.81 -6.51 4.89
CA ARG A 28 9.95 -7.43 4.75
C ARG A 28 10.51 -7.49 3.33
N SER A 29 9.64 -7.37 2.32
CA SER A 29 10.03 -7.52 0.92
C SER A 29 10.93 -6.38 0.41
N TYR A 30 10.67 -5.13 0.84
CA TYR A 30 11.48 -3.98 0.43
C TYR A 30 12.55 -3.60 1.46
N GLU A 31 12.43 -4.05 2.72
CA GLU A 31 13.42 -3.74 3.75
C GLU A 31 14.78 -4.38 3.44
N GLN A 32 15.80 -3.53 3.34
CA GLN A 32 17.18 -3.96 3.18
C GLN A 32 17.88 -3.90 4.53
N ILE A 33 18.09 -5.07 5.12
CA ILE A 33 18.81 -5.23 6.37
C ILE A 33 20.28 -5.54 6.02
N TYR A 34 21.19 -4.65 6.43
CA TYR A 34 22.64 -4.85 6.25
C TYR A 34 23.19 -5.78 7.31
N TRP A 35 22.71 -5.60 8.54
CA TRP A 35 23.15 -6.36 9.69
C TRP A 35 22.03 -6.42 10.73
N LYS A 36 21.91 -7.56 11.39
CA LYS A 36 20.94 -7.80 12.45
C LYS A 36 21.59 -8.71 13.48
N ASN A 37 21.47 -8.33 14.76
CA ASN A 37 21.90 -9.20 15.84
C ASN A 37 21.16 -10.54 15.81
N PRO A 38 21.85 -11.64 16.16
CA PRO A 38 21.23 -12.96 16.16
C PRO A 38 20.03 -12.99 17.11
N VAL A 39 18.99 -13.69 16.70
CA VAL A 39 17.74 -13.81 17.46
C VAL A 39 17.86 -15.00 18.42
N GLY A 40 17.32 -14.89 19.63
CA GLY A 40 17.31 -15.99 20.62
C GLY A 40 18.46 -15.98 21.62
N TYR A 41 19.30 -14.96 21.59
CA TYR A 41 20.45 -14.80 22.48
C TYR A 41 20.26 -13.58 23.39
N PRO A 42 19.99 -13.76 24.70
CA PRO A 42 19.74 -12.65 25.63
C PRO A 42 20.88 -11.64 25.71
N GLN A 43 22.12 -12.09 25.50
CA GLN A 43 23.31 -11.24 25.55
C GLN A 43 23.39 -10.22 24.40
N TYR A 44 22.70 -10.46 23.28
CA TYR A 44 22.70 -9.54 22.15
C TYR A 44 21.41 -8.71 22.17
N PRO A 45 21.50 -7.37 22.33
CA PRO A 45 20.32 -6.53 22.24
C PRO A 45 19.71 -6.62 20.84
N LYS A 46 18.41 -6.39 20.71
CA LYS A 46 17.75 -6.35 19.39
C LYS A 46 18.20 -5.12 18.60
N ALA A 47 19.30 -5.24 17.87
CA ALA A 47 19.85 -4.20 17.02
C ALA A 47 19.78 -4.61 15.54
N VAL A 48 19.34 -3.67 14.70
CA VAL A 48 19.24 -3.85 13.25
C VAL A 48 19.78 -2.62 12.55
N ILE A 49 20.77 -2.81 11.70
CA ILE A 49 21.26 -1.80 10.77
C ILE A 49 20.58 -2.08 9.43
N ALA A 50 19.60 -1.23 9.10
CA ALA A 50 18.83 -1.34 7.87
C ALA A 50 18.84 -0.03 7.09
N ARG A 51 18.59 -0.12 5.79
CA ARG A 51 18.43 1.03 4.92
C ARG A 51 17.21 1.84 5.38
N ARG A 52 17.45 3.15 5.58
CA ARG A 52 16.40 4.09 6.00
C ARG A 52 15.81 4.87 4.84
N LYS A 53 16.63 5.16 3.81
CA LYS A 53 16.25 6.02 2.68
C LYS A 53 16.03 5.17 1.42
N TYR A 54 14.77 5.04 1.01
CA TYR A 54 14.37 4.38 -0.24
C TYR A 54 13.99 5.45 -1.25
N ARG A 55 14.27 5.21 -2.53
CA ARG A 55 13.70 6.00 -3.62
C ARG A 55 12.53 5.21 -4.19
N PHE A 56 11.33 5.64 -3.81
CA PHE A 56 10.13 5.11 -4.42
C PHE A 56 10.07 5.49 -5.91
N THR A 57 9.64 4.56 -6.73
CA THR A 57 9.52 4.70 -8.19
C THR A 57 8.14 4.24 -8.61
N THR A 58 7.92 4.07 -9.92
CA THR A 58 6.67 3.49 -10.45
C THR A 58 6.51 2.01 -10.08
N ASN A 59 7.62 1.31 -9.81
CA ASN A 59 7.62 -0.08 -9.39
C ASN A 59 7.11 -0.23 -7.96
N ARG A 60 6.31 -1.27 -7.71
CA ARG A 60 5.79 -1.58 -6.37
C ARG A 60 6.93 -2.01 -5.42
N PRO A 61 6.86 -1.68 -4.12
CA PRO A 61 7.94 -1.97 -3.17
C PRO A 61 8.36 -3.44 -3.11
N TRP A 62 7.42 -4.38 -3.27
CA TRP A 62 7.66 -5.82 -3.22
C TRP A 62 8.19 -6.41 -4.55
N SER A 63 8.42 -5.58 -5.57
CA SER A 63 8.86 -6.06 -6.88
C SER A 63 10.38 -6.19 -6.97
N PHE A 64 10.84 -7.11 -7.81
CA PHE A 64 12.27 -7.28 -8.07
C PHE A 64 12.91 -6.03 -8.69
N GLN A 65 12.20 -5.34 -9.60
CA GLN A 65 12.71 -4.11 -10.22
C GLN A 65 12.91 -2.99 -9.20
N PHE A 66 12.02 -2.87 -8.20
CA PHE A 66 12.17 -1.91 -7.12
C PHE A 66 13.45 -2.18 -6.32
N ARG A 67 13.72 -3.47 -6.03
CA ARG A 67 14.94 -3.90 -5.34
C ARG A 67 16.20 -3.52 -6.13
N LEU A 68 16.23 -3.80 -7.43
CA LEU A 68 17.36 -3.42 -8.31
C LEU A 68 17.59 -1.90 -8.34
N GLN A 69 16.53 -1.10 -8.43
CA GLN A 69 16.66 0.36 -8.46
C GLN A 69 17.18 0.95 -7.13
N ASN A 70 17.01 0.21 -6.04
CA ASN A 70 17.40 0.58 -4.69
C ASN A 70 18.55 -0.28 -4.17
N GLU A 71 19.48 -0.73 -5.02
CA GLU A 71 20.64 -1.51 -4.61
C GLU A 71 21.44 -0.89 -3.47
N LEU A 72 22.07 -1.76 -2.66
CA LEU A 72 22.70 -1.43 -1.38
C LEU A 72 23.71 -0.28 -1.49
N ASN A 73 24.53 -0.25 -2.55
CA ASN A 73 25.58 0.73 -2.77
C ASN A 73 25.10 2.02 -3.45
N THR A 74 23.82 2.10 -3.83
CA THR A 74 23.28 3.30 -4.48
C THR A 74 22.93 4.36 -3.45
N LEU A 75 23.70 5.44 -3.40
CA LEU A 75 23.39 6.61 -2.57
C LEU A 75 22.65 7.65 -3.42
N ARG A 76 21.44 8.01 -3.00
CA ARG A 76 20.61 9.02 -3.69
C ARG A 76 20.17 10.09 -2.71
N LYS A 77 20.04 11.33 -3.21
CA LYS A 77 19.43 12.43 -2.46
C LYS A 77 17.97 12.10 -2.13
N LYS A 78 17.52 12.48 -0.93
CA LYS A 78 16.13 12.32 -0.51
C LYS A 78 15.25 13.22 -1.39
N VAL A 79 14.16 12.67 -1.90
CA VAL A 79 13.11 13.47 -2.55
C VAL A 79 12.24 14.05 -1.45
N PHE A 80 12.16 15.37 -1.39
CA PHE A 80 11.22 16.06 -0.51
C PHE A 80 9.86 16.10 -1.18
N LEU A 81 8.83 15.78 -0.41
CA LEU A 81 7.46 15.68 -0.88
C LEU A 81 6.58 16.54 0.00
N GLU A 82 5.58 17.15 -0.61
CA GLU A 82 4.54 17.86 0.11
C GLU A 82 3.73 16.85 0.93
N PRO A 83 3.54 17.07 2.24
CA PRO A 83 2.72 16.20 3.05
C PRO A 83 1.25 16.36 2.62
N VAL A 84 0.70 15.31 2.02
CA VAL A 84 -0.73 15.25 1.69
C VAL A 84 -1.46 14.78 2.94
N GLY A 85 -2.47 15.53 3.37
CA GLY A 85 -3.29 15.20 4.54
C GLY A 85 -4.12 13.94 4.28
N GLU A 86 -5.33 14.14 3.76
CA GLU A 86 -6.19 13.02 3.38
C GLU A 86 -6.12 12.78 1.89
N TRP A 87 -5.87 11.53 1.52
CA TRP A 87 -5.77 11.15 0.12
C TRP A 87 -7.16 11.08 -0.53
N ILE A 88 -7.31 11.67 -1.71
CA ILE A 88 -8.62 11.86 -2.36
C ILE A 88 -8.77 11.05 -3.66
N ILE A 89 -7.69 10.78 -4.42
CA ILE A 89 -7.77 10.16 -5.75
C ILE A 89 -7.48 8.65 -5.68
N PHE A 90 -8.40 7.82 -6.11
CA PHE A 90 -8.28 6.37 -6.10
C PHE A 90 -8.08 5.80 -7.51
N ARG A 91 -7.70 4.52 -7.58
CA ARG A 91 -7.67 3.78 -8.83
C ARG A 91 -9.09 3.71 -9.41
N GLY A 92 -9.22 3.92 -10.71
CA GLY A 92 -10.49 3.98 -11.43
C GLY A 92 -11.14 5.36 -11.47
N ASP A 93 -10.59 6.37 -10.78
CA ASP A 93 -11.17 7.71 -10.83
C ASP A 93 -10.96 8.33 -12.20
N ARG A 94 -11.96 9.09 -12.66
CA ARG A 94 -11.82 9.94 -13.83
C ARG A 94 -11.17 11.25 -13.41
N VAL A 95 -10.06 11.56 -14.08
CA VAL A 95 -9.27 12.75 -13.81
C VAL A 95 -8.93 13.50 -15.08
N GLU A 96 -8.73 14.80 -14.96
CA GLU A 96 -8.26 15.66 -16.03
C GLU A 96 -6.83 16.12 -15.76
N VAL A 97 -6.01 16.10 -16.80
CA VAL A 97 -4.62 16.55 -16.75
C VAL A 97 -4.57 18.06 -16.93
N MET A 98 -4.00 18.77 -15.96
CA MET A 98 -3.94 20.24 -15.95
C MET A 98 -2.67 20.80 -16.59
N VAL A 99 -1.61 20.00 -16.68
CA VAL A 99 -0.26 20.43 -17.11
C VAL A 99 0.36 19.39 -18.04
N GLY A 100 1.25 19.84 -18.94
CA GLY A 100 2.03 18.97 -19.81
C GLY A 100 1.42 18.77 -21.20
N ARG A 101 1.92 17.77 -21.93
CA ARG A 101 1.57 17.50 -23.34
C ARG A 101 0.09 17.20 -23.55
N ASP A 102 -0.53 16.52 -22.58
CA ASP A 102 -1.90 16.04 -22.65
C ASP A 102 -2.87 16.91 -21.83
N LYS A 103 -2.55 18.19 -21.62
CA LYS A 103 -3.38 19.14 -20.89
C LYS A 103 -4.81 19.20 -21.46
N GLY A 104 -5.81 19.18 -20.57
CA GLY A 104 -7.23 19.21 -20.89
C GLY A 104 -7.82 17.86 -21.30
N LYS A 105 -7.00 16.81 -21.43
CA LYS A 105 -7.51 15.46 -21.67
C LYS A 105 -7.90 14.80 -20.36
N GLN A 106 -8.96 14.01 -20.44
CA GLN A 106 -9.47 13.21 -19.34
C GLN A 106 -9.07 11.75 -19.51
N GLY A 107 -8.79 11.08 -18.40
CA GLY A 107 -8.41 9.66 -18.38
C GLY A 107 -8.77 9.01 -17.06
N ILE A 108 -8.56 7.69 -16.99
CA ILE A 108 -8.82 6.89 -15.80
C ILE A 108 -7.50 6.65 -15.07
N VAL A 109 -7.52 6.78 -13.73
CA VAL A 109 -6.35 6.49 -12.91
C VAL A 109 -6.11 4.98 -12.85
N SER A 110 -5.01 4.53 -13.42
CA SER A 110 -4.60 3.12 -13.43
C SER A 110 -3.85 2.73 -12.14
N GLN A 111 -2.95 3.59 -11.68
CA GLN A 111 -2.11 3.32 -10.51
C GLN A 111 -1.99 4.54 -9.61
N VAL A 112 -2.03 4.31 -8.30
CA VAL A 112 -1.76 5.29 -7.26
C VAL A 112 -0.48 4.91 -6.49
N ILE A 113 0.40 5.88 -6.27
CA ILE A 113 1.67 5.75 -5.54
C ILE A 113 1.74 6.89 -4.51
N GLN A 114 1.28 6.61 -3.30
CA GLN A 114 1.18 7.61 -2.23
C GLN A 114 2.56 8.07 -1.74
N GLU A 115 3.58 7.22 -1.85
CA GLU A 115 4.93 7.50 -1.35
C GLU A 115 5.63 8.62 -2.13
N ARG A 116 5.08 9.03 -3.29
CA ARG A 116 5.58 10.13 -4.12
C ARG A 116 4.49 11.11 -4.55
N ASN A 117 3.29 11.00 -3.99
CA ASN A 117 2.10 11.74 -4.42
C ASN A 117 1.82 11.59 -5.92
N TRP A 118 2.04 10.40 -6.46
CA TRP A 118 1.95 10.13 -7.88
C TRP A 118 0.71 9.35 -8.26
N VAL A 119 0.16 9.68 -9.42
CA VAL A 119 -0.86 8.92 -10.12
C VAL A 119 -0.42 8.63 -11.55
N ILE A 120 -0.80 7.46 -12.06
CA ILE A 120 -0.60 7.08 -13.45
C ILE A 120 -1.97 7.04 -14.09
N VAL A 121 -2.15 7.82 -15.15
CA VAL A 121 -3.40 7.94 -15.89
C VAL A 121 -3.26 7.17 -17.20
N GLU A 122 -4.21 6.29 -17.49
CA GLU A 122 -4.15 5.38 -18.63
C GLU A 122 -4.05 6.15 -19.96
N GLY A 123 -3.05 5.80 -20.77
CA GLY A 123 -2.84 6.37 -22.11
C GLY A 123 -2.40 7.85 -22.17
N LEU A 124 -2.33 8.55 -21.03
CA LEU A 124 -1.93 9.96 -20.95
C LEU A 124 -0.52 10.13 -20.38
N ASN A 125 0.12 11.25 -20.73
CA ASN A 125 1.51 11.56 -20.35
C ASN A 125 2.47 10.41 -20.70
N THR A 126 2.34 9.88 -21.91
CA THR A 126 3.09 8.69 -22.34
C THR A 126 4.43 9.06 -23.01
N HIS A 127 5.41 8.18 -22.83
CA HIS A 127 6.69 8.20 -23.53
C HIS A 127 6.94 6.85 -24.21
N HIS A 128 7.74 6.83 -25.27
CA HIS A 128 8.11 5.60 -25.95
C HIS A 128 9.29 4.93 -25.23
N ARG A 129 9.18 3.63 -24.93
CA ARG A 129 10.28 2.80 -24.44
C ARG A 129 10.34 1.49 -25.22
N ILE A 130 11.55 0.96 -25.37
CA ILE A 130 11.80 -0.30 -26.07
C ILE A 130 11.85 -1.42 -25.03
N LEU A 131 11.08 -2.49 -25.25
CA LEU A 131 11.05 -3.69 -24.42
C LEU A 131 11.76 -4.86 -25.09
N ALA A 132 12.27 -5.78 -24.27
CA ALA A 132 12.86 -7.05 -24.71
C ALA A 132 13.94 -6.91 -25.79
N LYS A 133 14.70 -5.81 -25.79
CA LYS A 133 15.81 -5.62 -26.72
C LYS A 133 16.90 -6.67 -26.46
N ASP A 134 17.27 -7.40 -27.50
CA ASP A 134 18.35 -8.39 -27.46
C ASP A 134 19.27 -8.21 -28.67
N LYS A 135 20.37 -8.97 -28.76
CA LYS A 135 21.32 -8.89 -29.88
C LYS A 135 20.67 -9.23 -31.22
N ASN A 136 19.75 -10.20 -31.23
CA ASN A 136 19.09 -10.70 -32.44
C ASN A 136 17.69 -10.09 -32.66
N PHE A 137 17.18 -9.32 -31.70
CA PHE A 137 15.84 -8.74 -31.76
C PHE A 137 15.89 -7.24 -31.43
N PRO A 138 15.47 -6.34 -32.35
CA PRO A 138 15.58 -4.90 -32.15
C PRO A 138 14.73 -4.37 -30.97
N GLY A 139 13.79 -5.18 -30.46
CA GLY A 139 12.90 -4.84 -29.35
C GLY A 139 11.54 -4.32 -29.83
N LEU A 140 10.57 -4.26 -28.92
CA LEU A 140 9.23 -3.72 -29.18
C LEU A 140 9.11 -2.31 -28.61
N THR A 141 8.77 -1.33 -29.44
CA THR A 141 8.48 0.03 -28.99
C THR A 141 7.08 0.09 -28.40
N VAL A 142 6.98 0.37 -27.11
CA VAL A 142 5.72 0.45 -26.36
C VAL A 142 5.57 1.86 -25.79
N LYS A 143 4.34 2.38 -25.78
CA LYS A 143 4.00 3.60 -25.05
C LYS A 143 3.85 3.26 -23.57
N SER A 144 4.61 3.94 -22.73
CA SER A 144 4.57 3.78 -21.28
C SER A 144 4.12 5.08 -20.66
N GLU A 145 3.14 5.02 -19.77
CA GLU A 145 2.66 6.16 -19.00
C GLU A 145 3.75 6.64 -18.04
N ALA A 146 3.84 7.95 -17.87
CA ALA A 146 4.68 8.58 -16.86
C ALA A 146 3.80 9.11 -15.70
N PRO A 147 4.32 9.07 -14.46
CA PRO A 147 3.56 9.52 -13.30
C PRO A 147 3.31 11.04 -13.36
N LEU A 148 2.14 11.44 -12.89
CA LEU A 148 1.73 12.83 -12.69
C LEU A 148 1.58 13.11 -11.19
N LEU A 149 1.84 14.35 -10.76
CA LEU A 149 1.68 14.75 -9.36
C LEU A 149 0.21 15.03 -9.05
N VAL A 150 -0.26 14.46 -7.94
CA VAL A 150 -1.66 14.59 -7.49
C VAL A 150 -2.02 16.01 -7.04
N THR A 151 -1.06 16.76 -6.50
CA THR A 151 -1.33 18.09 -5.94
C THR A 151 -1.49 19.16 -7.01
N THR A 152 -0.76 19.06 -8.13
CA THR A 152 -0.67 20.13 -9.14
C THR A 152 -1.13 19.72 -10.53
N ASP A 153 -0.84 18.49 -10.95
CA ASP A 153 -0.89 18.14 -12.38
C ASP A 153 -2.25 17.55 -12.78
N VAL A 154 -3.07 17.14 -11.82
CA VAL A 154 -4.28 16.36 -12.04
C VAL A 154 -5.42 16.86 -11.14
N LYS A 155 -6.62 16.95 -11.69
CA LYS A 155 -7.86 17.24 -10.92
C LYS A 155 -8.91 16.16 -11.15
N LEU A 156 -9.76 15.93 -10.15
CA LEU A 156 -10.93 15.06 -10.31
C LEU A 156 -11.93 15.70 -11.26
N VAL A 157 -12.62 14.87 -12.04
CA VAL A 157 -13.72 15.32 -12.90
C VAL A 157 -15.02 15.20 -12.14
N ASP A 158 -15.81 16.28 -12.12
CA ASP A 158 -17.15 16.23 -11.55
C ASP A 158 -18.10 15.41 -12.46
N PRO A 159 -18.82 14.41 -11.93
CA PRO A 159 -19.69 13.55 -12.73
C PRO A 159 -20.83 14.29 -13.44
N GLU A 160 -21.27 15.44 -12.94
CA GLU A 160 -22.34 16.23 -13.56
C GLU A 160 -21.82 17.11 -14.70
N THR A 161 -20.84 17.97 -14.39
CA THR A 161 -20.38 18.99 -15.33
C THR A 161 -19.31 18.49 -16.29
N LEU A 162 -18.70 17.33 -16.01
CA LEU A 162 -17.53 16.78 -16.71
C LEU A 162 -16.35 17.76 -16.75
N LYS A 163 -16.31 18.72 -15.83
CA LYS A 163 -15.24 19.71 -15.69
C LYS A 163 -14.30 19.34 -14.55
N PRO A 164 -13.05 19.84 -14.57
CA PRO A 164 -12.11 19.60 -13.49
C PRO A 164 -12.56 20.36 -12.24
N THR A 165 -12.62 19.67 -11.11
CA THR A 165 -13.07 20.24 -9.83
C THR A 165 -12.14 19.83 -8.68
N GLU A 166 -12.12 20.67 -7.64
CA GLU A 166 -11.53 20.31 -6.36
C GLU A 166 -12.55 19.48 -5.58
N ALA A 167 -12.07 18.43 -4.91
CA ALA A 167 -12.91 17.61 -4.05
C ALA A 167 -12.43 17.70 -2.60
N GLU A 168 -13.36 17.58 -1.67
CA GLU A 168 -13.08 17.53 -0.25
C GLU A 168 -13.84 16.39 0.43
N TRP A 169 -13.32 15.91 1.54
CA TRP A 169 -14.00 14.89 2.33
C TRP A 169 -15.08 15.54 3.21
N ARG A 170 -16.32 15.05 3.13
CA ARG A 170 -17.43 15.40 4.02
C ARG A 170 -18.06 14.12 4.59
N TYR A 171 -18.87 14.28 5.62
CA TYR A 171 -19.69 13.19 6.16
C TYR A 171 -21.14 13.40 5.74
N THR A 172 -21.82 12.32 5.36
CA THR A 172 -23.27 12.31 5.16
C THR A 172 -23.99 12.31 6.51
N GLU A 173 -25.30 12.52 6.48
CA GLU A 173 -26.16 12.44 7.68
C GLU A 173 -26.12 11.05 8.33
N GLU A 174 -25.89 10.01 7.54
CA GLU A 174 -25.72 8.61 7.97
C GLU A 174 -24.34 8.35 8.60
N GLY A 175 -23.43 9.33 8.56
CA GLY A 175 -22.06 9.22 9.09
C GLY A 175 -21.06 8.60 8.10
N GLU A 176 -21.46 8.32 6.86
CA GLU A 176 -20.56 7.82 5.83
C GLU A 176 -19.63 8.92 5.32
N LYS A 177 -18.35 8.58 5.16
CA LYS A 177 -17.35 9.53 4.67
C LYS A 177 -17.30 9.52 3.15
N VAL A 178 -17.72 10.62 2.53
CA VAL A 178 -17.83 10.77 1.08
C VAL A 178 -16.99 11.93 0.56
N ARG A 179 -16.61 11.85 -0.72
CA ARG A 179 -15.93 12.95 -1.42
C ARG A 179 -16.99 13.83 -2.06
N VAL A 180 -16.87 15.14 -1.90
CA VAL A 180 -17.82 16.12 -2.45
C VAL A 180 -17.07 17.08 -3.36
N SER A 181 -17.61 17.32 -4.56
CA SER A 181 -17.09 18.33 -5.48
C SER A 181 -17.37 19.72 -4.92
N LYS A 182 -16.35 20.59 -4.90
CA LYS A 182 -16.48 21.98 -4.45
C LYS A 182 -17.27 22.86 -5.43
N ALA A 183 -17.37 22.46 -6.70
CA ALA A 183 -18.06 23.25 -7.72
C ALA A 183 -19.58 23.04 -7.69
N THR A 184 -20.03 21.78 -7.62
CA THR A 184 -21.45 21.40 -7.68
C THR A 184 -22.00 20.91 -6.36
N SER A 185 -21.16 20.76 -5.33
CA SER A 185 -21.51 20.13 -4.05
C SER A 185 -22.05 18.70 -4.18
N ARG A 186 -21.80 18.03 -5.32
CA ARG A 186 -22.21 16.65 -5.55
C ARG A 186 -21.20 15.65 -5.02
N ILE A 187 -21.71 14.48 -4.65
CA ILE A 187 -20.89 13.37 -4.17
C ILE A 187 -20.18 12.72 -5.35
N ILE A 188 -18.87 12.54 -5.23
CA ILE A 188 -18.02 11.77 -6.15
C ILE A 188 -17.79 10.39 -5.52
N PRO A 189 -18.51 9.34 -5.97
CA PRO A 189 -18.39 8.01 -5.38
C PRO A 189 -16.99 7.43 -5.61
N ILE A 190 -16.52 6.58 -4.69
CA ILE A 190 -15.27 5.84 -4.89
C ILE A 190 -15.53 4.76 -5.96
N PRO A 191 -14.72 4.69 -7.04
CA PRO A 191 -14.90 3.70 -8.09
C PRO A 191 -14.72 2.28 -7.56
N LYS A 192 -15.48 1.31 -8.10
CA LYS A 192 -15.34 -0.12 -7.77
C LYS A 192 -13.93 -0.66 -8.04
N MET A 193 -13.23 -0.10 -9.04
CA MET A 193 -11.83 -0.45 -9.35
C MET A 193 -10.85 -0.10 -8.22
N ALA A 194 -11.23 0.76 -7.28
CA ALA A 194 -10.41 1.06 -6.11
C ALA A 194 -10.39 -0.09 -5.09
N GLU A 195 -11.44 -0.93 -5.10
CA GLU A 195 -11.57 -2.11 -4.25
C GLU A 195 -10.91 -3.35 -4.88
N GLU A 196 -10.52 -3.27 -6.16
CA GLU A 196 -9.78 -4.34 -6.83
C GLU A 196 -8.39 -4.49 -6.23
N THR A 197 -8.04 -5.76 -6.00
CA THR A 197 -6.68 -6.16 -5.62
C THR A 197 -5.75 -6.22 -6.83
N TYR A 198 -4.45 -6.38 -6.59
CA TYR A 198 -3.44 -6.55 -7.63
C TYR A 198 -3.77 -7.67 -8.63
N ASP A 199 -4.51 -8.70 -8.19
CA ASP A 199 -4.95 -9.83 -9.02
C ASP A 199 -6.25 -9.55 -9.80
N TYR A 200 -6.71 -8.29 -9.83
CA TYR A 200 -7.97 -7.85 -10.45
C TYR A 200 -9.22 -8.57 -9.90
N LYS A 201 -9.12 -9.10 -8.67
CA LYS A 201 -10.25 -9.72 -7.96
C LYS A 201 -10.94 -8.67 -7.08
N THR A 202 -12.26 -8.66 -7.15
CA THR A 202 -13.14 -7.95 -6.21
C THR A 202 -13.67 -8.94 -5.17
N LYS A 203 -14.11 -8.42 -4.02
CA LYS A 203 -14.71 -9.25 -2.96
C LYS A 203 -15.90 -10.08 -3.47
N ASN A 204 -16.71 -9.51 -4.36
CA ASN A 204 -17.89 -10.17 -4.92
C ASN A 204 -17.55 -11.24 -5.96
N ALA A 205 -16.39 -11.14 -6.61
CA ALA A 205 -15.92 -12.11 -7.61
C ALA A 205 -15.06 -13.23 -7.00
N TYR A 206 -14.87 -13.24 -5.68
CA TYR A 206 -14.07 -14.26 -5.01
C TYR A 206 -14.80 -15.61 -5.03
N VAL A 207 -14.04 -16.66 -5.34
CA VAL A 207 -14.49 -18.05 -5.32
C VAL A 207 -13.70 -18.76 -4.22
N GLU A 208 -14.42 -19.39 -3.29
CA GLU A 208 -13.83 -20.12 -2.17
C GLU A 208 -13.00 -21.32 -2.67
N ASN A 209 -11.76 -21.45 -2.20
CA ASN A 209 -10.96 -22.65 -2.44
C ASN A 209 -11.07 -23.64 -1.29
N GLU A 210 -10.70 -24.90 -1.55
CA GLU A 210 -10.70 -25.97 -0.54
C GLU A 210 -9.85 -25.66 0.71
N LYS A 211 -8.75 -24.89 0.53
CA LYS A 211 -7.84 -24.51 1.60
C LYS A 211 -8.22 -23.19 2.30
N ASP A 212 -9.30 -22.55 1.87
CA ASP A 212 -9.73 -21.28 2.44
C ASP A 212 -10.71 -21.53 3.60
N THR A 213 -10.53 -20.78 4.69
CA THR A 213 -11.42 -20.86 5.86
C THR A 213 -12.78 -20.22 5.53
N LYS A 214 -13.86 -20.99 5.70
CA LYS A 214 -15.23 -20.52 5.49
C LYS A 214 -15.60 -19.38 6.44
N ALA A 215 -16.43 -18.45 5.97
CA ALA A 215 -16.85 -17.28 6.74
C ALA A 215 -17.44 -17.65 8.11
N ASP A 216 -18.32 -18.64 8.17
CA ASP A 216 -19.00 -19.08 9.40
C ASP A 216 -18.01 -19.47 10.50
N LYS A 217 -16.90 -20.14 10.12
CA LYS A 217 -15.84 -20.56 11.04
C LYS A 217 -14.93 -19.43 11.48
N VAL A 218 -14.77 -18.40 10.67
CA VAL A 218 -13.97 -17.21 11.02
C VAL A 218 -14.73 -16.30 11.98
N THR A 219 -16.05 -16.21 11.85
CA THR A 219 -16.90 -15.38 12.72
C THR A 219 -17.24 -16.05 14.05
N GLU A 220 -16.99 -17.34 14.19
CA GLU A 220 -17.20 -18.10 15.41
C GLU A 220 -16.30 -17.56 16.54
N ILE A 221 -16.92 -16.98 17.58
CA ILE A 221 -16.18 -16.48 18.75
C ILE A 221 -15.81 -17.66 19.64
N THR A 222 -14.57 -18.13 19.52
CA THR A 222 -14.02 -19.24 20.31
C THR A 222 -13.16 -18.78 21.49
N PHE A 223 -12.85 -17.48 21.57
CA PHE A 223 -11.99 -16.93 22.62
C PHE A 223 -12.76 -16.74 23.93
N GLU A 224 -12.32 -17.42 24.98
CA GLU A 224 -12.81 -17.25 26.35
C GLU A 224 -11.76 -16.51 27.19
N PRO A 225 -12.10 -15.36 27.80
CA PRO A 225 -11.15 -14.62 28.62
C PRO A 225 -10.91 -15.36 29.95
N LYS A 226 -9.78 -16.06 30.07
CA LYS A 226 -9.34 -16.74 31.30
C LYS A 226 -8.16 -16.02 31.93
N LEU A 227 -8.00 -16.13 33.26
CA LEU A 227 -6.82 -15.65 34.00
C LEU A 227 -5.66 -16.66 33.92
N LYS A 228 -5.34 -17.13 32.71
CA LYS A 228 -4.26 -18.08 32.41
C LYS A 228 -3.45 -17.57 31.21
N THR A 229 -2.18 -17.96 31.14
CA THR A 229 -1.41 -17.74 29.90
C THR A 229 -1.83 -18.73 28.82
N PHE A 230 -1.48 -18.44 27.57
CA PHE A 230 -1.75 -19.33 26.43
C PHE A 230 -1.13 -20.71 26.64
N GLU A 231 0.09 -20.76 27.16
CA GLU A 231 0.81 -22.00 27.43
C GLU A 231 0.14 -22.82 28.54
N MET A 232 -0.32 -22.17 29.61
CA MET A 232 -1.04 -22.84 30.71
C MET A 232 -2.37 -23.44 30.24
N ASP A 233 -3.16 -22.68 29.47
CA ASP A 233 -4.45 -23.17 28.95
C ASP A 233 -4.26 -24.36 27.99
N ILE A 234 -3.20 -24.34 27.18
CA ILE A 234 -2.84 -25.48 26.33
C ILE A 234 -2.42 -26.68 27.16
N MET A 235 -1.57 -26.51 28.17
CA MET A 235 -1.15 -27.61 29.05
C MET A 235 -2.36 -28.28 29.70
N ASP A 236 -3.28 -27.49 30.25
CA ASP A 236 -4.52 -27.99 30.84
C ASP A 236 -5.38 -28.72 29.80
N SER A 237 -5.53 -28.16 28.60
CA SER A 237 -6.33 -28.77 27.51
C SER A 237 -5.76 -30.09 27.00
N MET A 238 -4.44 -30.22 27.00
CA MET A 238 -3.72 -31.43 26.57
C MET A 238 -3.49 -32.41 27.72
N GLY A 239 -3.89 -32.06 28.95
CA GLY A 239 -3.66 -32.87 30.15
C GLY A 239 -2.17 -33.00 30.52
N ILE A 240 -1.34 -32.03 30.13
CA ILE A 240 0.09 -32.02 30.42
C ILE A 240 0.29 -31.49 31.84
N THR A 241 0.90 -32.29 32.70
CA THR A 241 1.27 -31.90 34.06
C THR A 241 2.78 -31.66 34.15
N GLU A 242 3.20 -30.61 34.86
CA GLU A 242 4.61 -30.32 35.14
C GLU A 242 4.80 -30.20 36.65
N ASP A 243 5.32 -31.26 37.26
CA ASP A 243 5.53 -31.35 38.70
C ASP A 243 6.85 -30.69 39.14
N ARG A 244 7.76 -30.40 38.20
CA ARG A 244 9.05 -29.78 38.53
C ARG A 244 8.87 -28.30 38.83
N ILE A 245 9.44 -27.87 39.95
CA ILE A 245 9.49 -26.46 40.31
C ILE A 245 10.69 -25.80 39.60
N PRO A 246 10.50 -24.71 38.84
CA PRO A 246 11.61 -24.02 38.20
C PRO A 246 12.58 -23.48 39.26
N ALA A 247 13.87 -23.80 39.10
CA ALA A 247 14.91 -23.30 40.00
C ALA A 247 14.98 -21.76 39.95
N LYS A 248 15.29 -21.14 41.09
CA LYS A 248 15.46 -19.68 41.17
C LYS A 248 16.62 -19.27 40.26
N SER A 249 16.36 -18.33 39.35
CA SER A 249 17.37 -17.70 38.48
C SER A 249 17.54 -16.23 38.87
N PHE A 250 18.77 -15.74 38.75
CA PHE A 250 19.08 -14.32 38.93
C PHE A 250 19.12 -13.66 37.56
N TRP A 251 18.51 -12.49 37.44
CA TRP A 251 18.52 -11.66 36.24
C TRP A 251 19.25 -10.37 36.59
N TYR A 252 20.39 -10.11 35.95
CA TYR A 252 21.23 -8.92 36.13
C TYR A 252 21.58 -8.31 34.78
#